data_AF-A0A2Z4FPB9-F1
#
_entry.id   AF-A0A2Z4FPB9-F1
#
_cell.length_a   1.000
_cell.length_b   1.000
_cell.length_c   1.000
_cell.angle_alpha   90.00
_cell.angle_beta   90.00
_cell.angle_gamma   90.00
#
_symmetry.space_group_name_H-M   'P 1'
#
loop_
_entity.id
_entity.type
_entity.pdbx_description
1 polymer ?
#
loop_
_entity_poly.entity_id
_entity_poly.type
_entity_poly.pdbx_seq_one_letter_code
_entity_poly.pdbx_strand_id
1 'polypeptide(L)'
;MSDCPSCPLQDTPYDAQLVAKKERVERAFAAHPRLEGVEVAAVLASARQSGYRNRARMVVDSTAAHAQALLGFYEEQGRDVVAVQSCAAHHPQIEAALATLRPLLFANEGLRAFARFVDVRCTAGRPAKGGSEAVMITLAGSASKADEIKSIEAAALALFGELESRLEGLNVALHLNISAERNQSVLSGEQRVIGGDACLSFGLKIAGEGEAKIAELAVPPTAFFQVNLEQLEAVYPAIRPAMVDNGVLVDLYCGVGTHAIALAEMAAEGAGFSDILGFDISESAIEEAKLNAEKAGLRGQFLAADDHDAVAWIQERVAALPQGTAVSIITNPARAGMSPQAVASVAEVGAEVVFYLSCEPETLARDLDRLQDQGFAVERVEAFDFMPQTDQVETLVVLKRTGEATTPSYERAYQSLKGRRFSPGVSGPSALPDKVDESVWIAVVAGTVPGQGFLPFDRSKKARAAEKNGATQEQVKIERLRKVQGNSVVRIHAETLDDAQIRRRFRAWNHPVLGDPDFGDRNANHLAERHAYLDRLALHCVGAKVDQKWKSAPVPGQFLAMMRLPRAILEEVPQGG
;
A
#
# COMPACT_ATOMS: atom_id res chain seq x y z
N MET A 1 -0.25 16.40 28.17
CA MET A 1 0.18 15.75 26.92
C MET A 1 -0.86 14.68 26.63
N SER A 2 -1.46 14.68 25.45
CA SER A 2 -2.41 13.63 25.08
C SER A 2 -1.64 12.35 24.80
N ASP A 3 -2.03 11.23 25.40
CA ASP A 3 -1.47 9.88 25.17
C ASP A 3 -1.78 9.32 23.76
N CYS A 4 -2.03 10.20 22.78
CA CYS A 4 -2.35 9.83 21.41
C CYS A 4 -1.08 9.39 20.68
N PRO A 5 -1.00 8.16 20.15
CA PRO A 5 0.21 7.65 19.49
C PRO A 5 0.43 8.23 18.07
N SER A 6 -0.48 9.07 17.58
CA SER A 6 -0.50 9.48 16.17
C SER A 6 0.54 10.54 15.78
N CYS A 7 1.18 11.23 16.73
CA CYS A 7 2.14 12.31 16.48
C CYS A 7 3.45 12.09 17.29
N PRO A 8 4.25 11.07 16.94
CA PRO A 8 5.41 10.66 17.74
C PRO A 8 6.54 11.71 17.79
N LEU A 9 6.54 12.69 16.88
CA LEU A 9 7.58 13.73 16.82
C LEU A 9 7.15 15.07 17.40
N GLN A 10 5.98 15.17 18.06
CA GLN A 10 5.43 16.44 18.55
C GLN A 10 6.38 17.22 19.49
N ASP A 11 7.22 16.50 20.25
CA ASP A 11 8.19 17.08 21.19
C ASP A 11 9.57 17.32 20.56
N THR A 12 9.73 16.99 19.28
CA THR A 12 10.96 17.22 18.50
C THR A 12 10.90 18.59 17.82
N PRO A 13 11.93 19.46 17.91
CA PRO A 13 11.97 20.71 17.16
C PRO A 13 11.75 20.48 15.66
N TYR A 14 10.94 21.32 15.02
CA TYR A 14 10.47 21.06 13.66
C TYR A 14 11.59 20.88 12.62
N ASP A 15 12.63 21.73 12.66
CA ASP A 15 13.79 21.59 11.77
C ASP A 15 14.50 20.24 11.94
N ALA A 16 14.55 19.71 13.16
CA ALA A 16 15.11 18.39 13.43
C ALA A 16 14.22 17.26 12.90
N GLN A 17 12.89 17.47 12.84
CA GLN A 17 11.97 16.53 12.18
C GLN A 17 12.27 16.45 10.68
N LEU A 18 12.47 17.60 10.01
CA LEU A 18 12.78 17.66 8.58
C LEU A 18 14.11 16.96 8.27
N VAL A 19 15.14 17.17 9.09
CA VAL A 19 16.41 16.44 8.97
C VAL A 19 16.20 14.93 9.14
N ALA A 20 15.50 14.49 10.18
CA ALA A 20 15.24 13.07 10.41
C ALA A 20 14.46 12.39 9.27
N LYS A 21 13.52 13.12 8.64
CA LYS A 21 12.77 12.67 7.46
C LYS A 21 13.67 12.53 6.25
N LYS A 22 14.55 13.51 5.98
CA LYS A 22 15.55 13.40 4.91
C LYS A 22 16.45 12.18 5.12
N GLU A 23 17.00 12.02 6.32
CA GLU A 23 17.86 10.88 6.64
C GLU A 23 17.13 9.53 6.48
N ARG A 24 15.81 9.48 6.72
CA ARG A 24 15.02 8.26 6.47
C ARG A 24 15.02 7.88 5.00
N VAL A 25 14.83 8.85 4.10
CA VAL A 25 14.91 8.63 2.64
C VAL A 25 16.32 8.19 2.23
N GLU A 26 17.35 8.91 2.69
CA GLU A 26 18.75 8.59 2.39
C GLU A 26 19.15 7.19 2.88
N ARG A 27 18.71 6.78 4.09
CA ARG A 27 18.93 5.42 4.62
C ARG A 27 18.27 4.35 3.75
N ALA A 28 17.04 4.59 3.29
CA ALA A 28 16.35 3.65 2.41
C ALA A 28 17.08 3.52 1.07
N PHE A 29 17.59 4.62 0.52
CA PHE A 29 18.34 4.62 -0.74
C PHE A 29 19.69 3.94 -0.60
N ALA A 30 20.41 4.18 0.51
CA ALA A 30 21.69 3.55 0.81
C ALA A 30 21.61 2.01 0.93
N ALA A 31 20.43 1.44 1.17
CA ALA A 31 20.23 -0.01 1.14
C ALA A 31 20.31 -0.61 -0.28
N HIS A 32 20.29 0.22 -1.32
CA HIS A 32 20.36 -0.16 -2.72
C HIS A 32 21.61 0.43 -3.39
N PRO A 33 22.60 -0.40 -3.80
CA PRO A 33 23.87 0.08 -4.35
C PRO A 33 23.75 1.02 -5.56
N ARG A 34 22.67 0.92 -6.35
CA ARG A 34 22.46 1.81 -7.51
C ARG A 34 21.93 3.19 -7.14
N LEU A 35 21.38 3.33 -5.95
CA LEU A 35 20.91 4.60 -5.41
C LEU A 35 21.96 5.24 -4.50
N GLU A 36 23.12 4.60 -4.33
CA GLU A 36 24.23 5.17 -3.59
C GLU A 36 24.69 6.48 -4.26
N GLY A 37 24.75 7.56 -3.47
CA GLY A 37 25.12 8.89 -3.95
C GLY A 37 24.01 9.67 -4.65
N VAL A 38 22.79 9.13 -4.75
CA VAL A 38 21.62 9.93 -5.17
C VAL A 38 21.35 11.01 -4.13
N GLU A 39 21.43 12.27 -4.54
CA GLU A 39 21.19 13.40 -3.66
C GLU A 39 19.69 13.56 -3.38
N VAL A 40 19.34 13.61 -2.10
CA VAL A 40 17.99 13.96 -1.63
C VAL A 40 17.99 15.43 -1.25
N ALA A 41 17.14 16.24 -1.89
CA ALA A 41 16.99 17.65 -1.53
C ALA A 41 16.54 17.81 -0.06
N ALA A 42 16.69 19.02 0.50
CA ALA A 42 16.10 19.32 1.80
C ALA A 42 14.58 19.12 1.75
N VAL A 43 14.00 18.54 2.81
CA VAL A 43 12.54 18.34 2.88
C VAL A 43 11.85 19.70 2.84
N LEU A 44 10.93 19.87 1.90
CA LEU A 44 10.07 21.04 1.85
C LEU A 44 9.17 21.05 3.08
N ALA A 45 9.35 22.06 3.91
CA ALA A 45 8.57 22.26 5.11
C ALA A 45 7.07 22.45 4.78
N SER A 46 6.21 21.93 5.64
CA SER A 46 4.79 22.27 5.62
C SER A 46 4.60 23.76 5.94
N ALA A 47 3.76 24.43 5.15
CA ALA A 47 3.37 25.82 5.39
C ALA A 47 2.72 25.99 6.78
N ARG A 48 2.03 24.95 7.26
CA ARG A 48 1.41 24.89 8.59
C ARG A 48 1.74 23.57 9.28
N GLN A 49 2.13 23.65 10.55
CA GLN A 49 2.44 22.48 11.38
C GLN A 49 1.23 21.96 12.17
N SER A 50 0.15 22.75 12.21
CA SER A 50 -1.13 22.46 12.86
C SER A 50 -2.27 22.89 11.95
N GLY A 51 -3.44 22.27 12.10
CA GLY A 51 -4.62 22.62 11.31
C GLY A 51 -4.50 22.32 9.82
N TYR A 52 -3.51 21.52 9.41
CA TYR A 52 -3.25 21.19 8.00
C TYR A 52 -4.12 20.03 7.51
N ARG A 53 -4.57 19.15 8.42
CA ARG A 53 -5.20 17.87 8.08
C ARG A 53 -6.67 18.07 7.76
N ASN A 54 -7.05 17.86 6.50
CA ASN A 54 -8.42 18.00 5.99
C ASN A 54 -9.32 16.77 6.21
N ARG A 55 -8.83 15.76 6.94
CA ARG A 55 -9.55 14.52 7.22
C ARG A 55 -9.22 13.92 8.58
N ALA A 56 -10.25 13.55 9.34
CA ALA A 56 -10.17 12.78 10.57
C ALA A 56 -10.92 11.45 10.44
N ARG A 57 -10.29 10.35 10.84
CA ARG A 57 -10.92 9.03 10.98
C ARG A 57 -10.85 8.63 12.44
N MET A 58 -11.98 8.57 13.11
CA MET A 58 -12.05 8.28 14.54
C MET A 58 -12.82 6.99 14.79
N VAL A 59 -12.37 6.24 15.79
CA VAL A 59 -13.09 5.08 16.32
C VAL A 59 -14.19 5.59 17.25
N VAL A 60 -15.36 4.98 17.16
CA VAL A 60 -16.46 5.18 18.11
C VAL A 60 -16.35 4.14 19.22
N ASP A 61 -16.15 4.60 20.45
CA ASP A 61 -16.30 3.76 21.64
C ASP A 61 -17.76 3.78 22.10
N SER A 62 -18.54 2.78 21.65
CA SER A 62 -19.95 2.66 22.03
C SER A 62 -20.18 2.41 23.52
N THR A 63 -19.12 2.09 24.28
CA THR A 63 -19.16 1.88 25.74
C THR A 63 -18.77 3.11 26.55
N ALA A 64 -18.42 4.22 25.88
CA ALA A 64 -18.01 5.46 26.53
C ALA A 64 -19.04 5.94 27.56
N ALA A 65 -18.56 6.33 28.75
CA ALA A 65 -19.41 6.81 29.84
C ALA A 65 -20.00 8.21 29.60
N HIS A 66 -19.38 9.01 28.72
CA HIS A 66 -19.81 10.37 28.40
C HIS A 66 -19.35 10.76 26.98
N ALA A 67 -20.02 11.75 26.38
CA ALA A 67 -19.78 12.19 24.99
C ALA A 67 -18.31 12.52 24.66
N GLN A 68 -17.55 13.09 25.61
CA GLN A 68 -16.14 13.44 25.38
C GLN A 68 -15.19 12.22 25.28
N ALA A 69 -15.64 11.04 25.69
CA ALA A 69 -14.87 9.79 25.55
C ALA A 69 -15.32 8.97 24.33
N LEU A 70 -16.33 9.43 23.58
CA LEU A 70 -16.96 8.66 22.51
C LEU A 70 -16.03 8.43 21.31
N LEU A 71 -15.16 9.40 20.99
CA LEU A 71 -14.35 9.37 19.79
C LEU A 71 -12.87 9.35 20.14
N GLY A 72 -12.11 8.48 19.48
CA GLY A 72 -10.69 8.32 19.73
C GLY A 72 -9.95 7.56 18.64
N PHE A 73 -8.75 7.09 18.98
CA PHE A 73 -7.95 6.20 18.14
C PHE A 73 -7.67 4.90 18.88
N TYR A 74 -7.41 3.81 18.16
CA TYR A 74 -6.90 2.61 18.80
C TYR A 74 -5.50 2.86 19.39
N GLU A 75 -5.22 2.24 20.53
CA GLU A 75 -3.85 2.13 21.05
C GLU A 75 -2.91 1.43 20.05
N GLU A 76 -1.62 1.76 20.09
CA GLU A 76 -0.62 1.25 19.16
C GLU A 76 -0.53 -0.30 19.15
N GLN A 77 -0.76 -0.95 20.29
CA GLN A 77 -0.70 -2.40 20.45
C GLN A 77 -2.01 -3.02 21.00
N GLY A 78 -3.15 -2.39 20.71
CA GLY A 78 -4.43 -2.79 21.31
C GLY A 78 -5.65 -2.53 20.44
N ARG A 79 -6.82 -2.85 21.01
CA ARG A 79 -8.14 -2.44 20.47
C ARG A 79 -8.86 -1.46 21.39
N ASP A 80 -8.20 -1.06 22.47
CA ASP A 80 -8.70 -0.07 23.39
C ASP A 80 -8.63 1.30 22.71
N VAL A 81 -9.64 2.13 23.00
CA VAL A 81 -9.80 3.43 22.35
C VAL A 81 -9.26 4.51 23.27
N VAL A 82 -8.19 5.17 22.85
CA VAL A 82 -7.69 6.39 23.48
C VAL A 82 -8.59 7.53 23.06
N ALA A 83 -9.41 8.03 23.98
CA ALA A 83 -10.29 9.16 23.74
C ALA A 83 -9.51 10.41 23.32
N VAL A 84 -9.94 11.07 22.25
CA VAL A 84 -9.34 12.31 21.75
C VAL A 84 -10.40 13.41 21.70
N GLN A 85 -10.23 14.38 22.59
CA GLN A 85 -11.11 15.54 22.71
C GLN A 85 -10.83 16.57 21.62
N SER A 86 -9.55 16.81 21.33
CA SER A 86 -9.11 17.73 20.29
C SER A 86 -7.80 17.28 19.67
N CYS A 87 -7.56 17.65 18.41
CA CYS A 87 -6.33 17.32 17.69
C CYS A 87 -5.76 18.54 16.98
N ALA A 88 -4.54 18.95 17.35
CA ALA A 88 -3.88 20.10 16.74
C ALA A 88 -3.60 19.93 15.23
N ALA A 89 -3.53 18.70 14.72
CA ALA A 89 -3.34 18.45 13.30
C ALA A 89 -4.62 18.71 12.48
N HIS A 90 -5.80 18.51 13.06
CA HIS A 90 -7.07 18.64 12.36
C HIS A 90 -7.36 20.10 11.99
N HIS A 91 -7.85 20.33 10.78
CA HIS A 91 -8.36 21.63 10.36
C HIS A 91 -9.50 22.10 11.30
N PRO A 92 -9.63 23.41 11.61
CA PRO A 92 -10.67 23.92 12.50
C PRO A 92 -12.10 23.49 12.13
N GLN A 93 -12.40 23.30 10.85
CA GLN A 93 -13.70 22.80 10.39
C GLN A 93 -14.00 21.38 10.88
N ILE A 94 -12.99 20.51 10.92
CA ILE A 94 -13.12 19.16 11.46
C ILE A 94 -13.35 19.22 12.97
N GLU A 95 -12.59 20.05 13.68
CA GLU A 95 -12.76 20.19 15.13
C GLU A 95 -14.14 20.74 15.48
N ALA A 96 -14.66 21.70 14.70
CA ALA A 96 -16.04 22.19 14.83
C ALA A 96 -17.07 21.09 14.57
N ALA A 97 -16.92 20.34 13.46
CA ALA A 97 -17.81 19.24 13.12
C ALA A 97 -17.80 18.13 14.20
N LEU A 98 -16.63 17.75 14.71
CA LEU A 98 -16.49 16.75 15.77
C LEU A 98 -17.03 17.25 17.11
N ALA A 99 -16.83 18.52 17.46
CA ALA A 99 -17.36 19.11 18.68
C ALA A 99 -18.91 19.10 18.68
N THR A 100 -19.53 19.36 17.53
CA THR A 100 -20.99 19.29 17.35
C THR A 100 -21.49 17.84 17.30
N LEU A 101 -20.80 16.97 16.56
CA LEU A 101 -21.21 15.58 16.35
C LEU A 101 -21.18 14.74 17.64
N ARG A 102 -20.14 14.89 18.48
CA ARG A 102 -19.93 14.07 19.69
C ARG A 102 -21.18 13.99 20.60
N PRO A 103 -21.75 15.11 21.09
CA PRO A 103 -22.91 15.05 21.97
C PRO A 103 -24.18 14.53 21.26
N LEU A 104 -24.37 14.88 19.99
CA LEU A 104 -25.54 14.43 19.21
C LEU A 104 -25.50 12.92 18.96
N LEU A 105 -24.34 12.39 18.56
CA LEU A 105 -24.14 10.96 18.36
C LEU A 105 -24.21 10.20 19.70
N PHE A 106 -23.67 10.77 20.78
CA PHE A 106 -23.74 10.15 22.11
C PHE A 106 -25.19 9.99 22.61
N ALA A 107 -26.04 10.98 22.34
CA ALA A 107 -27.46 10.97 22.74
C ALA A 107 -28.31 10.01 21.88
N ASN A 108 -27.82 9.57 20.73
CA ASN A 108 -28.54 8.67 19.82
C ASN A 108 -28.04 7.23 19.98
N GLU A 109 -28.72 6.43 20.80
CA GLU A 109 -28.31 5.05 21.10
C GLU A 109 -28.24 4.16 19.85
N GLY A 110 -29.16 4.33 18.90
CA GLY A 110 -29.20 3.56 17.66
C GLY A 110 -27.99 3.83 16.77
N LEU A 111 -27.69 5.10 16.51
CA LEU A 111 -26.50 5.48 15.74
C LEU A 111 -25.20 5.15 16.47
N ARG A 112 -25.16 5.29 17.80
CA ARG A 112 -23.99 4.92 18.62
C ARG A 112 -23.72 3.41 18.60
N ALA A 113 -24.76 2.59 18.60
CA ALA A 113 -24.62 1.14 18.49
C ALA A 113 -24.19 0.70 17.08
N PHE A 114 -24.66 1.41 16.05
CA PHE A 114 -24.31 1.16 14.66
C PHE A 114 -22.88 1.60 14.31
N ALA A 115 -22.55 2.87 14.59
CA ALA A 115 -21.33 3.49 14.14
C ALA A 115 -20.12 2.91 14.87
N ARG A 116 -19.21 2.32 14.11
CA ARG A 116 -17.89 1.89 14.59
C ARG A 116 -16.83 2.95 14.31
N PHE A 117 -17.00 3.70 13.23
CA PHE A 117 -16.08 4.76 12.85
C PHE A 117 -16.84 6.00 12.42
N VAL A 118 -16.18 7.15 12.61
CA VAL A 118 -16.57 8.44 12.04
C VAL A 118 -15.43 8.89 11.11
N ASP A 119 -15.75 9.14 9.85
CA ASP A 119 -14.86 9.85 8.91
C ASP A 119 -15.39 11.27 8.76
N VAL A 120 -14.57 12.28 9.07
CA VAL A 120 -14.91 13.69 8.81
C VAL A 120 -13.89 14.24 7.83
N ARG A 121 -14.36 14.85 6.75
CA ARG A 121 -13.54 15.55 5.76
C ARG A 121 -14.00 16.99 5.62
N CYS A 122 -13.11 17.88 5.20
CA CYS A 122 -13.46 19.27 4.91
C CYS A 122 -12.69 19.83 3.72
N THR A 123 -13.16 20.94 3.16
CA THR A 123 -12.50 21.69 2.09
C THR A 123 -11.20 22.37 2.52
N ALA A 124 -11.03 22.63 3.83
CA ALA A 124 -9.79 23.17 4.42
C ALA A 124 -9.28 24.46 3.75
N GLY A 125 -10.18 25.40 3.43
CA GLY A 125 -9.78 26.64 2.74
C GLY A 125 -9.54 26.49 1.24
N ARG A 126 -9.98 25.37 0.65
CA ARG A 126 -9.90 25.06 -0.79
C ARG A 126 -11.24 24.59 -1.37
N PRO A 127 -12.35 25.31 -1.19
CA PRO A 127 -13.60 24.97 -1.87
C PRO A 127 -13.41 25.13 -3.40
N ALA A 128 -14.20 24.40 -4.19
CA ALA A 128 -14.27 24.62 -5.63
C ALA A 128 -14.66 26.07 -5.98
N LYS A 129 -14.42 26.51 -7.21
CA LYS A 129 -14.62 27.91 -7.61
C LYS A 129 -16.09 28.32 -7.43
N GLY A 130 -16.32 29.39 -6.67
CA GLY A 130 -17.68 29.84 -6.33
C GLY A 130 -18.41 28.94 -5.33
N GLY A 131 -17.77 27.87 -4.85
CA GLY A 131 -18.26 27.00 -3.79
C GLY A 131 -18.06 27.60 -2.40
N SER A 132 -18.77 27.02 -1.44
CA SER A 132 -18.63 27.35 -0.02
C SER A 132 -17.74 26.35 0.70
N GLU A 133 -17.21 26.77 1.84
CA GLU A 133 -16.56 25.86 2.78
C GLU A 133 -17.51 24.73 3.19
N ALA A 134 -17.01 23.49 3.19
CA ALA A 134 -17.85 22.31 3.38
C ALA A 134 -17.23 21.30 4.34
N VAL A 135 -18.09 20.55 5.02
CA VAL A 135 -17.74 19.38 5.83
C VAL A 135 -18.60 18.19 5.41
N MET A 136 -17.95 17.05 5.27
CA MET A 136 -18.62 15.78 4.98
C MET A 136 -18.34 14.82 6.13
N ILE A 137 -19.41 14.32 6.75
CA ILE A 137 -19.38 13.37 7.86
C ILE A 137 -19.90 12.03 7.33
N THR A 138 -19.15 10.96 7.55
CA THR A 138 -19.58 9.59 7.25
C THR A 138 -19.59 8.76 8.53
N LEU A 139 -20.75 8.21 8.89
CA LEU A 139 -20.85 7.21 9.95
C LEU A 139 -20.72 5.82 9.32
N ALA A 140 -19.72 5.06 9.75
CA ALA A 140 -19.45 3.74 9.20
C ALA A 140 -19.69 2.65 10.24
N GLY A 141 -20.43 1.62 9.85
CA GLY A 141 -20.88 0.57 10.74
C GLY A 141 -21.38 -0.65 9.99
N SER A 142 -21.92 -1.62 10.72
CA SER A 142 -22.45 -2.85 10.15
C SER A 142 -23.92 -3.02 10.48
N ALA A 143 -24.73 -3.31 9.47
CA ALA A 143 -26.15 -3.65 9.60
C ALA A 143 -26.55 -4.57 8.44
N SER A 144 -27.37 -5.59 8.71
CA SER A 144 -27.76 -6.58 7.70
C SER A 144 -29.27 -6.72 7.50
N LYS A 145 -30.08 -6.27 8.47
CA LYS A 145 -31.54 -6.33 8.37
C LYS A 145 -32.10 -5.05 7.77
N ALA A 146 -33.02 -5.18 6.81
CA ALA A 146 -33.60 -4.03 6.12
C ALA A 146 -34.29 -3.03 7.06
N ASP A 147 -35.02 -3.52 8.08
CA ASP A 147 -35.71 -2.64 9.04
C ASP A 147 -34.76 -1.93 10.01
N GLU A 148 -33.63 -2.58 10.33
CA GLU A 148 -32.53 -1.96 11.09
C GLU A 148 -31.90 -0.83 10.28
N ILE A 149 -31.58 -1.09 9.00
CA ILE A 149 -31.01 -0.08 8.09
C ILE A 149 -31.94 1.13 7.95
N LYS A 150 -33.24 0.92 7.73
CA LYS A 150 -34.23 2.02 7.68
C LYS A 150 -34.28 2.84 8.96
N SER A 151 -34.16 2.18 10.11
CA SER A 151 -34.16 2.86 11.41
C SER A 151 -32.89 3.71 11.59
N ILE A 152 -31.74 3.19 11.16
CA ILE A 152 -30.46 3.92 11.14
C ILE A 152 -30.55 5.13 10.21
N GLU A 153 -31.10 4.98 8.99
CA GLU A 153 -31.28 6.07 8.04
C GLU A 153 -32.20 7.18 8.59
N ALA A 154 -33.32 6.82 9.20
CA ALA A 154 -34.23 7.79 9.82
C ALA A 154 -33.56 8.55 10.98
N ALA A 155 -32.79 7.85 11.81
CA ALA A 155 -32.02 8.45 12.89
C ALA A 155 -30.91 9.37 12.36
N ALA A 156 -30.23 8.97 11.29
CA ALA A 156 -29.20 9.76 10.63
C ALA A 156 -29.80 11.03 9.99
N LEU A 157 -31.00 10.94 9.40
CA LEU A 157 -31.68 12.11 8.83
C LEU A 157 -32.03 13.16 9.91
N ALA A 158 -32.47 12.72 11.10
CA ALA A 158 -32.68 13.62 12.23
C ALA A 158 -31.36 14.24 12.71
N LEU A 159 -30.27 13.47 12.76
CA LEU A 159 -28.94 13.97 13.08
C LEU A 159 -28.45 15.00 12.05
N PHE A 160 -28.70 14.77 10.76
CA PHE A 160 -28.34 15.70 9.69
C PHE A 160 -28.94 17.09 9.89
N GLY A 161 -30.24 17.18 10.20
CA GLY A 161 -30.89 18.47 10.47
C GLY A 161 -30.30 19.23 11.67
N GLU A 162 -29.89 18.51 12.72
CA GLU A 162 -29.19 19.11 13.87
C GLU A 162 -27.77 19.59 13.50
N LEU A 163 -27.05 18.83 12.67
CA LEU A 163 -25.71 19.21 12.20
C LEU A 163 -25.78 20.46 11.32
N GLU A 164 -26.69 20.49 10.35
CA GLU A 164 -26.89 21.62 9.43
C GLU A 164 -27.27 22.91 10.19
N SER A 165 -28.16 22.80 11.18
CA SER A 165 -28.58 23.92 12.03
C SER A 165 -27.45 24.47 12.91
N ARG A 166 -26.55 23.60 13.41
CA ARG A 166 -25.51 24.01 14.37
C ARG A 166 -24.18 24.38 13.71
N LEU A 167 -23.93 23.93 12.48
CA LEU A 167 -22.72 24.24 11.72
C LEU A 167 -22.99 25.35 10.69
N GLU A 168 -23.57 26.46 11.17
CA GLU A 168 -23.92 27.61 10.34
C GLU A 168 -22.70 28.13 9.56
N GLY A 169 -22.89 28.41 8.27
CA GLY A 169 -21.84 28.90 7.38
C GLY A 169 -20.97 27.82 6.73
N LEU A 170 -21.23 26.54 7.01
CA LEU A 170 -20.63 25.41 6.29
C LEU A 170 -21.70 24.67 5.49
N ASN A 171 -21.34 24.22 4.29
CA ASN A 171 -22.13 23.21 3.60
C ASN A 171 -21.86 21.84 4.27
N VAL A 172 -22.91 21.22 4.81
CA VAL A 172 -22.81 19.96 5.56
C VAL A 172 -23.34 18.82 4.71
N ALA A 173 -22.57 17.74 4.64
CA ALA A 173 -23.04 16.46 4.10
C ALA A 173 -22.95 15.36 5.17
N LEU A 174 -23.99 14.52 5.25
CA LEU A 174 -24.01 13.32 6.10
C LEU A 174 -24.22 12.08 5.25
N HIS A 175 -23.34 11.10 5.45
CA HIS A 175 -23.34 9.84 4.74
C HIS A 175 -23.32 8.66 5.73
N LEU A 176 -23.83 7.52 5.29
CA LEU A 176 -23.65 6.23 5.95
C LEU A 176 -22.80 5.31 5.08
N ASN A 177 -21.86 4.60 5.70
CA ASN A 177 -21.20 3.45 5.09
C ASN A 177 -21.60 2.18 5.83
N ILE A 178 -22.37 1.31 5.17
CA ILE A 178 -22.98 0.14 5.81
C ILE A 178 -22.39 -1.13 5.22
N SER A 179 -21.69 -1.91 6.05
CA SER A 179 -21.27 -3.27 5.69
C SER A 179 -22.23 -4.33 6.22
N ALA A 180 -22.41 -5.42 5.48
CA ALA A 180 -23.24 -6.53 5.94
C ALA A 180 -22.62 -7.26 7.15
N GLU A 181 -21.29 -7.29 7.23
CA GLU A 181 -20.53 -7.91 8.31
C GLU A 181 -19.54 -6.94 8.94
N ARG A 182 -19.22 -7.18 10.21
CA ARG A 182 -18.23 -6.40 10.94
C ARG A 182 -16.84 -6.76 10.46
N ASN A 183 -16.16 -5.84 9.80
CA ASN A 183 -14.79 -6.01 9.32
C ASN A 183 -13.86 -4.91 9.89
N GLN A 184 -12.57 -4.96 9.53
CA GLN A 184 -11.57 -3.97 9.98
C GLN A 184 -11.46 -2.75 9.05
N SER A 185 -12.03 -2.82 7.86
CA SER A 185 -12.01 -1.74 6.88
C SER A 185 -13.02 -0.66 7.28
N VAL A 186 -12.57 0.59 7.30
CA VAL A 186 -13.38 1.71 7.79
C VAL A 186 -14.55 2.01 6.84
N LEU A 187 -14.30 2.04 5.52
CA LEU A 187 -15.27 2.48 4.50
C LEU A 187 -15.40 1.47 3.36
N SER A 188 -15.70 0.21 3.68
CA SER A 188 -15.82 -0.87 2.69
C SER A 188 -17.27 -1.32 2.42
N GLY A 189 -18.25 -0.66 3.03
CA GLY A 189 -19.66 -0.95 2.87
C GLY A 189 -20.30 -0.22 1.69
N GLU A 190 -21.61 -0.40 1.56
CA GLU A 190 -22.46 0.41 0.67
C GLU A 190 -22.49 1.85 1.20
N GLN A 191 -22.26 2.82 0.31
CA GLN A 191 -22.36 4.25 0.63
C GLN A 191 -23.77 4.76 0.40
N ARG A 192 -24.29 5.53 1.35
CA ARG A 192 -25.63 6.15 1.26
C ARG A 192 -25.57 7.61 1.69
N VAL A 193 -26.06 8.49 0.83
CA VAL A 193 -26.21 9.91 1.12
C VAL A 193 -27.48 10.10 1.94
N ILE A 194 -27.36 10.71 3.12
CA ILE A 194 -28.51 11.05 3.98
C ILE A 194 -28.98 12.48 3.71
N GLY A 195 -28.02 13.39 3.54
CA GLY A 195 -28.27 14.80 3.22
C GLY A 195 -26.98 15.50 2.79
N GLY A 196 -27.13 16.61 2.07
CA GLY A 196 -26.04 17.38 1.48
C GLY A 196 -25.43 16.72 0.23
N ASP A 197 -24.22 17.15 -0.12
CA ASP A 197 -23.55 16.74 -1.35
C ASP A 197 -22.98 15.31 -1.29
N ALA A 198 -23.00 14.62 -2.44
CA ALA A 198 -22.44 13.28 -2.58
C ALA A 198 -20.90 13.25 -2.52
N CYS A 199 -20.25 14.35 -2.91
CA CYS A 199 -18.80 14.50 -2.97
C CYS A 199 -18.40 15.84 -2.33
N LEU A 200 -17.19 15.91 -1.76
CA LEU A 200 -16.59 17.20 -1.45
C LEU A 200 -15.93 17.77 -2.70
N SER A 201 -16.21 19.03 -3.01
CA SER A 201 -15.63 19.72 -4.16
C SER A 201 -14.49 20.64 -3.72
N PHE A 202 -13.30 20.39 -4.27
CA PHE A 202 -12.06 21.10 -3.98
C PHE A 202 -11.62 21.94 -5.17
N GLY A 203 -11.00 23.09 -4.89
CA GLY A 203 -10.25 23.89 -5.86
C GLY A 203 -8.77 23.90 -5.47
N LEU A 204 -7.97 23.02 -6.10
CA LEU A 204 -6.53 22.97 -5.86
C LEU A 204 -5.83 24.08 -6.62
N LYS A 205 -5.01 24.88 -5.94
CA LYS A 205 -4.25 25.95 -6.55
C LYS A 205 -3.01 25.39 -7.23
N ILE A 206 -2.96 25.55 -8.55
CA ILE A 206 -1.84 25.10 -9.36
C ILE A 206 -1.04 26.34 -9.75
N ALA A 207 0.19 26.43 -9.24
CA ALA A 207 1.09 27.51 -9.63
C ALA A 207 1.55 27.29 -11.07
N GLY A 208 1.23 28.25 -11.95
CA GLY A 208 1.62 28.26 -13.35
C GLY A 208 2.41 29.52 -13.71
N GLU A 209 2.90 29.60 -14.94
CA GLU A 209 3.48 30.82 -15.50
C GLU A 209 2.36 31.85 -15.72
N GLY A 210 2.13 32.73 -14.74
CA GLY A 210 1.09 33.77 -14.79
C GLY A 210 0.10 33.70 -13.63
N GLU A 211 -1.20 33.85 -13.91
CA GLU A 211 -2.24 33.71 -12.89
C GLU A 211 -2.36 32.26 -12.41
N ALA A 212 -2.53 32.07 -11.09
CA ALA A 212 -2.72 30.75 -10.52
C ALA A 212 -4.00 30.10 -11.09
N LYS A 213 -3.84 28.91 -11.67
CA LYS A 213 -4.97 28.10 -12.15
C LYS A 213 -5.55 27.29 -11.00
N ILE A 214 -6.79 26.84 -11.16
CA ILE A 214 -7.50 26.04 -10.17
C ILE A 214 -7.92 24.73 -10.81
N ALA A 215 -7.40 23.62 -10.31
CA ALA A 215 -7.87 22.29 -10.66
C ALA A 215 -9.09 21.95 -9.79
N GLU A 216 -10.25 21.78 -10.42
CA GLU A 216 -11.49 21.43 -9.72
C GLU A 216 -11.66 19.92 -9.61
N LEU A 217 -11.91 19.45 -8.39
CA LEU A 217 -12.00 18.03 -8.09
C LEU A 217 -13.18 17.77 -7.16
N ALA A 218 -14.09 16.90 -7.56
CA ALA A 218 -15.03 16.27 -6.64
C ALA A 218 -14.40 14.97 -6.10
N VAL A 219 -14.59 14.71 -4.80
CA VAL A 219 -14.02 13.56 -4.09
C VAL A 219 -15.12 12.88 -3.26
N PRO A 220 -15.47 11.61 -3.56
CA PRO A 220 -16.45 10.86 -2.78
C PRO A 220 -15.90 10.42 -1.42
N PRO A 221 -16.77 10.06 -0.46
CA PRO A 221 -16.36 9.67 0.90
C PRO A 221 -15.47 8.42 0.94
N THR A 222 -15.51 7.54 -0.05
CA THR A 222 -14.67 6.33 -0.11
C THR A 222 -13.29 6.58 -0.69
N ALA A 223 -13.16 7.54 -1.62
CA ALA A 223 -11.94 7.75 -2.36
C ALA A 223 -10.79 8.27 -1.48
N PHE A 224 -9.57 7.86 -1.79
CA PHE A 224 -8.37 8.47 -1.21
C PHE A 224 -8.24 9.92 -1.68
N PHE A 225 -7.77 10.79 -0.80
CA PHE A 225 -7.40 12.16 -1.13
C PHE A 225 -6.34 12.65 -0.14
N GLN A 226 -5.46 13.52 -0.60
CA GLN A 226 -4.32 13.96 0.19
C GLN A 226 -4.77 14.82 1.37
N VAL A 227 -4.16 14.59 2.52
CA VAL A 227 -4.61 15.20 3.77
C VAL A 227 -4.10 16.63 3.99
N ASN A 228 -3.04 17.01 3.28
CA ASN A 228 -2.41 18.33 3.35
C ASN A 228 -2.38 18.94 1.94
N LEU A 229 -3.38 19.78 1.64
CA LEU A 229 -3.56 20.32 0.29
C LEU A 229 -2.46 21.32 -0.09
N GLU A 230 -1.92 22.07 0.87
CA GLU A 230 -0.85 23.03 0.59
C GLU A 230 0.44 22.33 0.15
N GLN A 231 0.72 21.16 0.73
CA GLN A 231 1.86 20.34 0.29
C GLN A 231 1.58 19.66 -1.05
N LEU A 232 0.35 19.18 -1.28
CA LEU A 232 -0.03 18.65 -2.60
C LEU A 232 0.13 19.71 -3.71
N GLU A 233 -0.32 20.93 -3.47
CA GLU A 233 -0.17 22.08 -4.40
C GLU A 233 1.31 22.36 -4.71
N ALA A 234 2.22 22.16 -3.75
CA ALA A 234 3.65 22.36 -3.91
C ALA A 234 4.37 21.26 -4.72
N VAL A 235 3.77 20.07 -4.86
CA VAL A 235 4.35 18.97 -5.66
C VAL A 235 4.35 19.30 -7.16
N TYR A 236 3.31 19.96 -7.66
CA TYR A 236 3.17 20.16 -9.11
C TYR A 236 4.25 21.08 -9.72
N PRO A 237 4.62 22.22 -9.10
CA PRO A 237 5.77 23.01 -9.57
C PRO A 237 7.07 22.22 -9.61
N ALA A 238 7.27 21.25 -8.71
CA ALA A 238 8.42 20.36 -8.72
C ALA A 238 8.39 19.36 -9.88
N ILE A 239 7.21 19.05 -10.45
CA ILE A 239 7.08 18.18 -11.63
C ILE A 239 7.35 18.97 -12.93
N ARG A 240 6.92 20.23 -13.01
CA ARG A 240 6.89 21.01 -14.25
C ARG A 240 8.20 21.00 -15.06
N PRO A 241 9.42 21.16 -14.47
CA PRO A 241 10.66 21.25 -15.24
C PRO A 241 11.02 20.01 -16.07
N ALA A 242 10.44 18.85 -15.73
CA ALA A 242 10.69 17.58 -16.43
C ALA A 242 9.46 17.09 -17.20
N MET A 243 8.37 17.86 -17.22
CA MET A 243 7.15 17.53 -17.92
C MET A 243 7.36 17.60 -19.44
N VAL A 244 6.82 16.61 -20.17
CA VAL A 244 6.84 16.59 -21.63
C VAL A 244 5.49 17.04 -22.16
N ASP A 245 5.46 18.23 -22.74
CA ASP A 245 4.26 18.86 -23.30
C ASP A 245 3.80 18.13 -24.58
N ASN A 246 2.50 18.21 -24.90
CA ASN A 246 1.86 17.61 -26.09
C ASN A 246 1.95 16.07 -26.22
N GLY A 247 2.34 15.36 -25.16
CA GLY A 247 2.36 13.89 -25.10
C GLY A 247 1.07 13.28 -24.55
N VAL A 248 1.13 12.02 -24.12
CA VAL A 248 0.10 11.36 -23.30
C VAL A 248 0.60 11.21 -21.88
N LEU A 249 -0.27 11.52 -20.91
CA LEU A 249 -0.01 11.28 -19.50
C LEU A 249 -0.69 9.99 -19.06
N VAL A 250 0.08 9.06 -18.49
CA VAL A 250 -0.46 7.89 -17.80
C VAL A 250 -0.41 8.14 -16.30
N ASP A 251 -1.56 8.11 -15.64
CA ASP A 251 -1.69 8.27 -14.19
C ASP A 251 -2.00 6.91 -13.55
N LEU A 252 -0.96 6.30 -12.96
CA LEU A 252 -1.06 5.01 -12.29
C LEU A 252 -1.55 5.22 -10.86
N TYR A 253 -2.56 4.45 -10.44
CA TYR A 253 -3.22 4.61 -9.13
C TYR A 253 -3.87 6.00 -8.99
N CYS A 254 -4.61 6.41 -10.03
CA CYS A 254 -5.03 7.80 -10.21
C CYS A 254 -6.13 8.26 -9.24
N GLY A 255 -6.78 7.35 -8.52
CA GLY A 255 -7.93 7.65 -7.67
C GLY A 255 -9.00 8.42 -8.45
N VAL A 256 -9.25 9.67 -8.05
CA VAL A 256 -10.22 10.58 -8.68
C VAL A 256 -9.63 11.45 -9.79
N GLY A 257 -8.44 11.09 -10.30
CA GLY A 257 -7.73 11.81 -11.36
C GLY A 257 -6.98 13.07 -10.88
N THR A 258 -6.72 13.20 -9.58
CA THR A 258 -6.16 14.41 -8.96
C THR A 258 -4.89 14.90 -9.65
N HIS A 259 -3.93 14.00 -9.88
CA HIS A 259 -2.63 14.36 -10.45
C HIS A 259 -2.75 14.67 -11.93
N ALA A 260 -3.42 13.82 -12.69
CA ALA A 260 -3.63 14.06 -14.12
C ALA A 260 -4.31 15.40 -14.40
N ILE A 261 -5.35 15.75 -13.64
CA ILE A 261 -6.08 17.02 -13.81
C ILE A 261 -5.19 18.19 -13.40
N ALA A 262 -4.52 18.12 -12.25
CA ALA A 262 -3.61 19.17 -11.80
C ALA A 262 -2.48 19.44 -12.80
N LEU A 263 -1.86 18.40 -13.35
CA LEU A 263 -0.79 18.52 -14.33
C LEU A 263 -1.31 19.05 -15.68
N ALA A 264 -2.51 18.63 -16.10
CA ALA A 264 -3.12 19.14 -17.32
C ALA A 264 -3.47 20.64 -17.21
N GLU A 265 -3.98 21.08 -16.05
CA GLU A 265 -4.21 22.50 -15.76
C GLU A 265 -2.90 23.28 -15.71
N MET A 266 -1.86 22.73 -15.10
CA MET A 266 -0.54 23.35 -14.98
C MET A 266 0.11 23.62 -16.34
N ALA A 267 -0.16 22.78 -17.34
CA ALA A 267 0.42 22.95 -18.67
C ALA A 267 0.06 24.33 -19.27
N ALA A 268 1.01 24.88 -20.04
CA ALA A 268 0.78 26.17 -20.69
C ALA A 268 -0.38 26.05 -21.70
N GLU A 269 -1.07 27.15 -21.97
CA GLU A 269 -2.14 27.15 -22.97
C GLU A 269 -1.61 26.60 -24.31
N GLY A 270 -2.21 25.52 -24.81
CA GLY A 270 -1.78 24.85 -26.04
C GLY A 270 -0.56 23.93 -25.90
N ALA A 271 -0.08 23.66 -24.68
CA ALA A 271 1.04 22.74 -24.38
C ALA A 271 0.63 21.58 -23.45
N GLY A 272 -0.67 21.38 -23.23
CA GLY A 272 -1.21 20.30 -22.40
C GLY A 272 -1.01 18.91 -22.96
N PHE A 273 -1.32 17.91 -22.15
CA PHE A 273 -1.37 16.53 -22.61
C PHE A 273 -2.48 16.36 -23.64
N SER A 274 -2.17 15.62 -24.71
CA SER A 274 -3.10 15.32 -25.79
C SER A 274 -4.22 14.35 -25.38
N ASP A 275 -3.90 13.43 -24.47
CA ASP A 275 -4.80 12.45 -23.86
C ASP A 275 -4.27 12.06 -22.46
N ILE A 276 -5.17 11.55 -21.62
CA ILE A 276 -4.87 11.06 -20.27
C ILE A 276 -5.33 9.61 -20.17
N LEU A 277 -4.46 8.73 -19.68
CA LEU A 277 -4.80 7.34 -19.37
C LEU A 277 -4.66 7.12 -17.86
N GLY A 278 -5.78 7.07 -17.14
CA GLY A 278 -5.79 6.82 -15.70
C GLY A 278 -6.26 5.41 -15.36
N PHE A 279 -5.67 4.79 -14.35
CA PHE A 279 -6.24 3.57 -13.77
C PHE A 279 -6.14 3.55 -12.25
N ASP A 280 -7.10 2.89 -11.62
CA ASP A 280 -7.16 2.63 -10.18
C ASP A 280 -7.96 1.35 -9.95
N ILE A 281 -7.83 0.71 -8.79
CA ILE A 281 -8.64 -0.46 -8.45
C ILE A 281 -10.06 -0.06 -8.00
N SER A 282 -10.25 1.20 -7.59
CA SER A 282 -11.52 1.70 -7.06
C SER A 282 -12.46 2.16 -8.17
N GLU A 283 -13.50 1.38 -8.45
CA GLU A 283 -14.58 1.74 -9.38
C GLU A 283 -15.19 3.11 -9.07
N SER A 284 -15.56 3.37 -7.81
CA SER A 284 -16.14 4.65 -7.40
C SER A 284 -15.20 5.85 -7.61
N ALA A 285 -13.88 5.63 -7.47
CA ALA A 285 -12.91 6.70 -7.70
C ALA A 285 -12.77 6.98 -9.21
N ILE A 286 -12.76 5.93 -10.03
CA ILE A 286 -12.68 6.03 -11.49
C ILE A 286 -13.94 6.66 -12.11
N GLU A 287 -15.12 6.38 -11.57
CA GLU A 287 -16.35 7.07 -11.98
C GLU A 287 -16.24 8.58 -11.75
N GLU A 288 -15.74 8.99 -10.58
CA GLU A 288 -15.52 10.42 -10.31
C GLU A 288 -14.35 11.00 -11.13
N ALA A 289 -13.29 10.23 -11.39
CA ALA A 289 -12.18 10.67 -12.25
C ALA A 289 -12.64 11.05 -13.65
N LYS A 290 -13.58 10.27 -14.23
CA LYS A 290 -14.21 10.58 -15.52
C LYS A 290 -14.96 11.90 -15.48
N LEU A 291 -15.79 12.10 -14.44
CA LEU A 291 -16.57 13.33 -14.26
C LEU A 291 -15.68 14.54 -14.01
N ASN A 292 -14.61 14.40 -13.23
CA ASN A 292 -13.65 15.47 -12.98
C ASN A 292 -12.89 15.85 -14.26
N ALA A 293 -12.44 14.87 -15.05
CA ALA A 293 -11.78 15.11 -16.32
C ALA A 293 -12.72 15.80 -17.34
N GLU A 294 -13.99 15.37 -17.41
CA GLU A 294 -15.02 16.00 -18.26
C GLU A 294 -15.25 17.47 -17.87
N LYS A 295 -15.37 17.76 -16.56
CA LYS A 295 -15.52 19.14 -16.05
C LYS A 295 -14.32 20.02 -16.38
N ALA A 296 -13.11 19.46 -16.36
CA ALA A 296 -11.88 20.14 -16.77
C ALA A 296 -11.72 20.24 -18.29
N GLY A 297 -12.66 19.70 -19.09
CA GLY A 297 -12.58 19.70 -20.56
C GLY A 297 -11.44 18.83 -21.10
N LEU A 298 -10.95 17.87 -20.30
CA LEU A 298 -9.82 17.02 -20.65
C LEU A 298 -10.30 15.79 -21.42
N ARG A 299 -9.54 15.43 -22.45
CA ARG A 299 -9.68 14.12 -23.09
C ARG A 299 -8.92 13.12 -22.22
N GLY A 300 -9.64 12.15 -21.69
CA GLY A 300 -9.07 11.13 -20.83
C GLY A 300 -9.89 9.86 -20.80
N GLN A 301 -9.20 8.77 -20.54
CA GLN A 301 -9.76 7.44 -20.45
C GLN A 301 -9.33 6.85 -19.12
N PHE A 302 -10.30 6.27 -18.41
CA PHE A 302 -10.10 5.82 -17.05
C PHE A 302 -10.63 4.40 -16.87
N LEU A 303 -9.81 3.52 -16.32
CA LEU A 303 -10.11 2.11 -16.11
C LEU A 303 -10.06 1.74 -14.62
N ALA A 304 -11.12 1.07 -14.15
CA ALA A 304 -11.12 0.39 -12.87
C ALA A 304 -10.58 -1.03 -13.07
N ALA A 305 -9.38 -1.33 -12.59
CA ALA A 305 -8.71 -2.62 -12.81
C ALA A 305 -7.63 -2.89 -11.76
N ASP A 306 -7.25 -4.16 -11.62
CA ASP A 306 -6.00 -4.52 -10.96
C ASP A 306 -4.79 -4.24 -11.87
N ASP A 307 -3.59 -4.33 -11.30
CA ASP A 307 -2.35 -4.04 -12.00
C ASP A 307 -2.16 -4.90 -13.27
N HIS A 308 -2.64 -6.15 -13.30
CA HIS A 308 -2.45 -7.02 -14.46
C HIS A 308 -3.25 -6.53 -15.65
N ASP A 309 -4.54 -6.28 -15.44
CA ASP A 309 -5.45 -5.85 -16.51
C ASP A 309 -5.18 -4.40 -16.92
N ALA A 310 -4.77 -3.54 -15.97
CA ALA A 310 -4.36 -2.17 -16.25
C ALA A 310 -3.16 -2.10 -17.20
N VAL A 311 -2.14 -2.95 -16.99
CA VAL A 311 -0.95 -3.00 -17.85
C VAL A 311 -1.31 -3.30 -19.30
N ALA A 312 -2.10 -4.36 -19.53
CA ALA A 312 -2.52 -4.74 -20.88
C ALA A 312 -3.32 -3.61 -21.56
N TRP A 313 -4.21 -2.97 -20.81
CA TRP A 313 -5.01 -1.86 -21.31
C TRP A 313 -4.16 -0.64 -21.67
N ILE A 314 -3.21 -0.23 -20.82
CA ILE A 314 -2.33 0.91 -21.11
C ILE A 314 -1.49 0.62 -22.37
N GLN A 315 -0.93 -0.58 -22.50
CA GLN A 315 -0.15 -0.97 -23.68
C GLN A 315 -0.96 -0.88 -24.96
N GLU A 316 -2.20 -1.39 -24.95
CA GLU A 316 -3.10 -1.31 -26.11
C GLU A 316 -3.38 0.15 -26.50
N ARG A 317 -3.66 1.02 -25.51
CA ARG A 317 -3.98 2.42 -25.77
C ARG A 317 -2.79 3.22 -26.24
N VAL A 318 -1.62 3.02 -25.63
CA VAL A 318 -0.39 3.68 -26.06
C VAL A 318 0.02 3.22 -27.47
N ALA A 319 -0.13 1.93 -27.79
CA ALA A 319 0.17 1.40 -29.12
C ALA A 319 -0.77 1.94 -30.22
N ALA A 320 -1.98 2.36 -29.86
CA ALA A 320 -2.95 2.97 -30.78
C ALA A 320 -2.67 4.46 -31.07
N LEU A 321 -1.77 5.10 -30.34
CA LEU A 321 -1.40 6.50 -30.55
C LEU A 321 -0.54 6.67 -31.81
N PRO A 322 -0.50 7.88 -32.40
CA PRO A 322 0.44 8.19 -33.47
C PRO A 322 1.88 7.84 -33.09
N GLN A 323 2.63 7.27 -34.03
CA GLN A 323 4.03 6.92 -33.80
C GLN A 323 4.85 8.16 -33.37
N GLY A 324 5.64 8.02 -32.31
CA GLY A 324 6.45 9.11 -31.76
C GLY A 324 5.70 10.01 -30.77
N THR A 325 4.48 9.65 -30.36
CA THR A 325 3.80 10.32 -29.25
C THR A 325 4.58 10.10 -27.95
N ALA A 326 5.00 11.19 -27.31
CA ALA A 326 5.72 11.13 -26.04
C ALA A 326 4.81 10.60 -24.92
N VAL A 327 5.36 9.75 -24.05
CA VAL A 327 4.62 9.18 -22.91
C VAL A 327 5.27 9.63 -21.62
N SER A 328 4.49 10.30 -20.77
CA SER A 328 4.87 10.63 -19.38
C SER A 328 4.04 9.77 -18.44
N ILE A 329 4.64 9.31 -17.34
CA ILE A 329 3.94 8.56 -16.30
C ILE A 329 4.00 9.33 -14.99
N ILE A 330 2.87 9.44 -14.30
CA ILE A 330 2.83 9.75 -12.86
C ILE A 330 2.29 8.53 -12.11
N THR A 331 2.91 8.21 -10.97
CA THR A 331 2.50 7.10 -10.12
C THR A 331 2.53 7.54 -8.67
N ASN A 332 1.47 7.21 -7.93
CA ASN A 332 1.34 7.48 -6.50
C ASN A 332 0.76 6.25 -5.78
N PRO A 333 1.52 5.14 -5.70
CA PRO A 333 1.02 3.89 -5.17
C PRO A 333 0.80 3.96 -3.66
N ALA A 334 0.04 2.98 -3.14
CA ALA A 334 -0.02 2.74 -1.69
C ALA A 334 1.36 2.35 -1.12
N ARG A 335 1.48 2.25 0.21
CA ARG A 335 2.72 1.89 0.93
C ARG A 335 3.38 0.57 0.49
N ALA A 336 2.69 -0.29 -0.25
CA ALA A 336 3.28 -1.50 -0.82
C ALA A 336 4.24 -1.21 -1.99
N GLY A 337 4.16 -0.01 -2.58
CA GLY A 337 4.81 0.37 -3.83
C GLY A 337 4.13 -0.25 -5.05
N MET A 338 4.81 -0.21 -6.18
CA MET A 338 4.37 -0.79 -7.45
C MET A 338 4.57 -2.30 -7.50
N SER A 339 3.67 -3.01 -8.17
CA SER A 339 3.89 -4.42 -8.50
C SER A 339 5.04 -4.57 -9.51
N PRO A 340 5.73 -5.72 -9.53
CA PRO A 340 6.75 -5.99 -10.55
C PRO A 340 6.23 -5.85 -11.99
N GLN A 341 4.96 -6.21 -12.21
CA GLN A 341 4.28 -6.09 -13.50
C GLN A 341 4.08 -4.62 -13.89
N ALA A 342 3.60 -3.79 -12.96
CA ALA A 342 3.46 -2.35 -13.20
C ALA A 342 4.82 -1.67 -13.43
N VAL A 343 5.90 -2.13 -12.80
CA VAL A 343 7.25 -1.60 -13.07
C VAL A 343 7.74 -1.99 -14.46
N ALA A 344 7.52 -3.24 -14.89
CA ALA A 344 7.91 -3.69 -16.23
C ALA A 344 7.16 -2.94 -17.33
N SER A 345 5.85 -2.69 -17.13
CA SER A 345 5.01 -2.02 -18.12
C SER A 345 5.46 -0.58 -18.42
N VAL A 346 6.01 0.13 -17.42
CA VAL A 346 6.52 1.50 -17.56
C VAL A 346 7.53 1.62 -18.72
N ALA A 347 8.44 0.66 -18.86
CA ALA A 347 9.38 0.65 -19.99
C ALA A 347 8.75 0.15 -21.29
N GLU A 348 7.85 -0.82 -21.23
CA GLU A 348 7.19 -1.41 -22.40
C GLU A 348 6.30 -0.40 -23.12
N VAL A 349 5.66 0.51 -22.39
CA VAL A 349 4.86 1.61 -22.96
C VAL A 349 5.72 2.78 -23.46
N GLY A 350 7.05 2.65 -23.37
CA GLY A 350 7.98 3.64 -23.92
C GLY A 350 8.01 4.97 -23.16
N ALA A 351 7.73 4.98 -21.85
CA ALA A 351 7.73 6.21 -21.07
C ALA A 351 9.08 6.93 -21.11
N GLU A 352 9.06 8.23 -21.41
CA GLU A 352 10.25 9.09 -21.45
C GLU A 352 10.63 9.60 -20.06
N VAL A 353 9.62 9.90 -19.26
CA VAL A 353 9.74 10.41 -17.89
C VAL A 353 8.73 9.72 -16.97
N VAL A 354 9.16 9.44 -15.74
CA VAL A 354 8.32 8.89 -14.68
C VAL A 354 8.41 9.80 -13.46
N PHE A 355 7.27 10.30 -13.01
CA PHE A 355 7.08 11.01 -11.75
C PHE A 355 6.57 10.02 -10.71
N TYR A 356 7.43 9.60 -9.79
CA TYR A 356 7.06 8.67 -8.72
C TYR A 356 6.89 9.46 -7.43
N LEU A 357 5.65 9.61 -6.96
CA LEU A 357 5.33 10.14 -5.65
C LEU A 357 5.09 8.98 -4.66
N SER A 358 5.77 8.94 -3.53
CA SER A 358 5.62 7.88 -2.53
C SER A 358 5.64 8.41 -1.11
N CYS A 359 4.86 7.80 -0.22
CA CYS A 359 4.92 8.03 1.23
C CYS A 359 5.78 7.01 1.99
N GLU A 360 6.34 5.99 1.30
CA GLU A 360 7.11 4.89 1.90
C GLU A 360 8.50 4.75 1.24
N PRO A 361 9.56 5.30 1.88
CA PRO A 361 10.91 5.34 1.32
C PRO A 361 11.47 3.96 0.97
N GLU A 362 11.20 2.95 1.78
CA GLU A 362 11.75 1.58 1.62
C GLU A 362 11.20 0.91 0.36
N THR A 363 9.89 1.02 0.11
CA THR A 363 9.29 0.49 -1.12
C THR A 363 9.60 1.34 -2.34
N LEU A 364 9.76 2.67 -2.16
CA LEU A 364 10.24 3.56 -3.21
C LEU A 364 11.63 3.13 -3.68
N ALA A 365 12.59 2.97 -2.77
CA ALA A 365 13.96 2.57 -3.11
C ALA A 365 14.01 1.23 -3.87
N ARG A 366 13.21 0.25 -3.42
CA ARG A 366 13.03 -1.04 -4.12
C ARG A 366 12.53 -0.85 -5.56
N ASP A 367 11.54 0.02 -5.77
CA ASP A 367 10.95 0.20 -7.09
C ASP A 367 11.84 1.04 -8.02
N LEU A 368 12.58 2.01 -7.49
CA LEU A 368 13.61 2.75 -8.24
C LEU A 368 14.74 1.82 -8.72
N ASP A 369 15.18 0.86 -7.91
CA ASP A 369 16.17 -0.15 -8.33
C ASP A 369 15.65 -0.99 -9.52
N ARG A 370 14.37 -1.41 -9.45
CA ARG A 370 13.71 -2.12 -10.55
C ARG A 370 13.53 -1.25 -11.79
N LEU A 371 13.15 0.01 -11.66
CA LEU A 371 13.04 0.93 -12.79
C LEU A 371 14.40 1.18 -13.46
N GLN A 372 15.50 1.15 -12.72
CA GLN A 372 16.84 1.19 -13.30
C GLN A 372 17.21 -0.07 -14.09
N ASP A 373 16.68 -1.25 -13.72
CA ASP A 373 16.78 -2.44 -14.58
C ASP A 373 16.05 -2.24 -15.92
N GLN A 374 15.01 -1.39 -15.92
CA GLN A 374 14.22 -1.06 -17.10
C GLN A 374 14.80 0.11 -17.93
N GLY A 375 16.00 0.59 -17.60
CA GLY A 375 16.68 1.66 -18.35
C GLY A 375 16.23 3.08 -18.01
N PHE A 376 15.76 3.30 -16.78
CA PHE A 376 15.55 4.62 -16.21
C PHE A 376 16.70 5.02 -15.30
N ALA A 377 16.96 6.32 -15.15
CA ALA A 377 17.86 6.86 -14.16
C ALA A 377 17.14 7.91 -13.32
N VAL A 378 17.49 7.98 -12.03
CA VAL A 378 17.02 9.03 -11.13
C VAL A 378 17.68 10.35 -11.54
N GLU A 379 16.86 11.33 -11.92
CA GLU A 379 17.31 12.68 -12.25
C GLU A 379 17.26 13.59 -11.02
N ARG A 380 16.16 13.53 -10.26
CA ARG A 380 15.93 14.42 -9.12
C ARG A 380 15.07 13.74 -8.06
N VAL A 381 15.34 14.10 -6.80
CA VAL A 381 14.60 13.63 -5.62
C VAL A 381 14.25 14.82 -4.74
N GLU A 382 12.96 15.03 -4.53
CA GLU A 382 12.43 16.07 -3.66
C GLU A 382 11.53 15.44 -2.60
N ALA A 383 11.69 15.87 -1.36
CA ALA A 383 10.89 15.38 -0.24
C ALA A 383 9.99 16.50 0.30
N PHE A 384 8.81 16.14 0.76
CA PHE A 384 7.73 17.03 1.20
C PHE A 384 7.21 16.54 2.55
N ASP A 385 6.92 17.48 3.44
CA ASP A 385 6.35 17.16 4.74
C ASP A 385 4.82 17.27 4.72
N PHE A 386 4.09 16.28 4.18
CA PHE A 386 2.63 16.32 4.20
C PHE A 386 2.07 16.14 5.61
N MET A 387 2.80 15.45 6.49
CA MET A 387 2.36 15.13 7.84
C MET A 387 3.39 15.56 8.90
N PRO A 388 3.44 16.86 9.23
CA PRO A 388 4.20 17.38 10.37
C PRO A 388 3.90 16.60 11.66
N GLN A 389 4.86 16.56 12.58
CA GLN A 389 4.76 15.84 13.87
C GLN A 389 4.71 14.30 13.74
N THR A 390 4.81 13.76 12.52
CA THR A 390 4.90 12.32 12.24
C THR A 390 6.22 11.98 11.56
N ASP A 391 6.57 10.69 11.51
CA ASP A 391 7.74 10.18 10.80
C ASP A 391 7.53 10.03 9.28
N GLN A 392 6.31 10.29 8.78
CA GLN A 392 5.95 10.15 7.37
C GLN A 392 6.66 11.21 6.53
N VAL A 393 7.07 10.83 5.32
CA VAL A 393 7.70 11.73 4.37
C VAL A 393 7.27 11.34 2.96
N GLU A 394 6.72 12.30 2.24
CA GLU A 394 6.35 12.16 0.84
C GLU A 394 7.55 12.51 -0.01
N THR A 395 7.91 11.64 -0.95
CA THR A 395 9.09 11.79 -1.80
C THR A 395 8.66 11.71 -3.25
N LEU A 396 8.92 12.78 -4.01
CA LEU A 396 8.83 12.84 -5.45
C LEU A 396 10.18 12.47 -6.05
N VAL A 397 10.18 11.49 -6.94
CA VAL A 397 11.34 11.13 -7.75
C VAL A 397 11.02 11.35 -9.22
N VAL A 398 11.87 12.10 -9.89
CA VAL A 398 11.83 12.26 -11.35
C VAL A 398 12.83 11.27 -11.93
N LEU A 399 12.34 10.34 -12.76
CA LEU A 399 13.18 9.44 -13.52
C LEU A 399 13.12 9.75 -15.01
N LYS A 400 14.26 9.71 -15.68
CA LYS A 400 14.36 9.83 -17.14
C LYS A 400 14.84 8.53 -17.76
N ARG A 401 14.31 8.23 -18.94
CA ARG A 401 14.78 7.10 -19.75
C ARG A 401 16.17 7.39 -20.29
N THR A 402 17.12 6.50 -20.05
CA THR A 402 18.50 6.62 -20.54
C THR A 402 18.78 5.78 -21.78
N GLY A 403 17.86 4.87 -22.15
CA GLY A 403 17.96 4.02 -23.34
C GLY A 403 18.92 2.83 -23.19
N GLU A 404 19.74 2.80 -22.15
CA GLU A 404 20.58 1.67 -21.77
C GLU A 404 19.88 0.85 -20.69
N ALA A 405 19.15 -0.20 -21.10
CA ALA A 405 18.69 -1.21 -20.16
C ALA A 405 19.92 -1.82 -19.48
N THR A 406 20.12 -1.51 -18.20
CA THR A 406 21.28 -2.01 -17.48
C THR A 406 21.07 -3.48 -17.15
N THR A 407 22.13 -4.29 -17.25
CA THR A 407 22.09 -5.70 -16.84
C THR A 407 21.49 -5.78 -15.43
N PRO A 408 20.42 -6.58 -15.22
CA PRO A 408 19.71 -6.63 -13.94
C PRO A 408 20.64 -6.85 -12.75
N SER A 409 20.32 -6.29 -11.58
CA SER A 409 21.23 -6.27 -10.43
C SER A 409 21.68 -7.69 -10.02
N TYR A 410 20.79 -8.67 -10.12
CA TYR A 410 21.07 -10.08 -9.89
C TYR A 410 22.05 -10.70 -10.90
N GLU A 411 21.99 -10.28 -12.17
CA GLU A 411 22.83 -10.79 -13.25
C GLU A 411 24.26 -10.22 -13.13
N ARG A 412 24.40 -8.96 -12.69
CA ARG A 412 25.70 -8.37 -12.30
C ARG A 412 26.30 -9.02 -11.06
N ALA A 413 25.48 -9.27 -10.03
CA ALA A 413 25.92 -10.02 -8.85
C ALA A 413 26.41 -11.42 -9.24
N TYR A 414 25.67 -12.13 -10.11
CA TYR A 414 26.08 -13.42 -10.65
C TYR A 414 27.37 -13.35 -11.48
N GLN A 415 27.54 -12.33 -12.32
CA GLN A 415 28.77 -12.12 -13.08
C GLN A 415 29.97 -11.79 -12.17
N SER A 416 29.76 -11.08 -11.05
CA SER A 416 30.82 -10.81 -10.06
C SER A 416 31.27 -12.05 -9.27
N LEU A 417 30.43 -13.08 -9.22
CA LEU A 417 30.74 -14.40 -8.64
C LEU A 417 31.42 -15.34 -9.64
N LYS A 418 31.30 -15.06 -10.95
CA LYS A 418 31.90 -15.83 -12.03
C LYS A 418 33.43 -15.68 -11.99
N GLY A 419 34.14 -16.74 -11.59
CA GLY A 419 35.61 -16.79 -11.58
C GLY A 419 36.27 -16.77 -10.19
N ARG A 420 35.49 -16.65 -9.11
CA ARG A 420 36.03 -16.90 -7.75
C ARG A 420 36.20 -18.40 -7.53
N ARG A 421 37.42 -18.84 -7.20
CA ARG A 421 37.65 -20.21 -6.70
C ARG A 421 37.14 -20.30 -5.27
N PHE A 422 36.10 -21.08 -5.05
CA PHE A 422 35.63 -21.43 -3.71
C PHE A 422 36.69 -22.30 -3.01
N SER A 423 36.77 -22.18 -1.67
CA SER A 423 37.72 -22.93 -0.85
C SER A 423 37.61 -24.45 -1.08
N PRO A 424 38.74 -25.20 -1.08
CA PRO A 424 38.71 -26.65 -1.21
C PRO A 424 37.97 -27.22 0.01
N GLY A 425 36.73 -27.66 -0.20
CA GLY A 425 35.78 -28.00 0.86
C GLY A 425 34.33 -27.66 0.53
N VAL A 426 34.11 -26.79 -0.48
CA VAL A 426 32.77 -26.43 -0.99
C VAL A 426 32.58 -26.92 -2.43
N SER A 427 32.85 -28.20 -2.66
CA SER A 427 32.39 -28.90 -3.87
C SER A 427 31.30 -29.88 -3.44
N GLY A 428 30.05 -29.47 -3.57
CA GLY A 428 28.93 -30.42 -3.52
C GLY A 428 29.09 -31.48 -4.63
N PRO A 429 28.49 -32.67 -4.47
CA PRO A 429 28.56 -33.72 -5.48
C PRO A 429 28.02 -33.16 -6.81
N SER A 430 28.77 -33.39 -7.89
CA SER A 430 28.53 -32.83 -9.22
C SER A 430 27.29 -33.39 -9.94
N ALA A 431 26.49 -34.20 -9.28
CA ALA A 431 25.17 -34.63 -9.72
C ALA A 431 24.34 -34.99 -8.49
N LEU A 432 23.19 -34.33 -8.31
CA LEU A 432 22.14 -34.90 -7.47
C LEU A 432 21.58 -36.11 -8.23
N PRO A 433 21.49 -37.30 -7.61
CA PRO A 433 20.92 -38.47 -8.27
C PRO A 433 19.44 -38.23 -8.61
N ASP A 434 19.03 -38.59 -9.82
CA ASP A 434 17.66 -38.40 -10.35
C ASP A 434 16.58 -39.15 -9.54
N LYS A 435 16.99 -40.09 -8.68
CA LYS A 435 16.11 -40.79 -7.73
C LYS A 435 16.74 -40.75 -6.33
N VAL A 436 16.03 -40.11 -5.41
CA VAL A 436 16.31 -40.15 -3.97
C VAL A 436 15.23 -41.02 -3.36
N ASP A 437 15.57 -42.24 -2.96
CA ASP A 437 14.59 -43.28 -2.58
C ASP A 437 13.76 -42.92 -1.34
N GLU A 438 14.21 -42.01 -0.48
CA GLU A 438 13.37 -41.39 0.56
C GLU A 438 13.84 -39.94 0.84
N SER A 439 12.93 -38.97 0.74
CA SER A 439 13.21 -37.55 0.94
C SER A 439 12.64 -37.08 2.28
N VAL A 440 13.46 -36.39 3.09
CA VAL A 440 13.01 -35.78 4.34
C VAL A 440 12.84 -34.28 4.14
N TRP A 441 11.74 -33.74 4.63
CA TRP A 441 11.41 -32.32 4.53
C TRP A 441 11.62 -31.63 5.88
N ILE A 442 12.40 -30.55 5.89
CA ILE A 442 12.65 -29.71 7.06
C ILE A 442 12.15 -28.31 6.78
N ALA A 443 11.44 -27.72 7.74
CA ALA A 443 10.96 -26.36 7.64
C ALA A 443 11.18 -25.55 8.91
N VAL A 444 11.39 -24.25 8.76
CA VAL A 444 11.38 -23.28 9.87
C VAL A 444 10.00 -22.67 9.95
N VAL A 445 9.39 -22.70 11.13
CA VAL A 445 8.06 -22.16 11.39
C VAL A 445 8.19 -21.00 12.35
N ALA A 446 7.59 -19.87 11.98
CA ALA A 446 7.40 -18.71 12.82
C ALA A 446 6.72 -19.10 14.14
N GLY A 447 7.30 -18.67 15.26
CA GLY A 447 6.76 -18.94 16.58
C GLY A 447 6.95 -20.39 17.06
N THR A 448 6.28 -20.72 18.17
CA THR A 448 6.36 -22.06 18.78
C THR A 448 5.20 -22.95 18.32
N VAL A 449 5.53 -24.04 17.61
CA VAL A 449 4.57 -25.15 17.38
C VAL A 449 4.69 -26.26 18.44
N PRO A 450 3.63 -27.07 18.67
CA PRO A 450 3.68 -28.27 19.53
C PRO A 450 4.77 -29.27 19.15
N GLY A 451 5.14 -30.18 20.07
CA GLY A 451 6.19 -31.18 19.83
C GLY A 451 5.88 -32.12 18.67
N GLN A 452 4.61 -32.50 18.53
CA GLN A 452 4.07 -33.26 17.40
C GLN A 452 2.75 -32.64 16.98
N GLY A 453 2.41 -32.74 15.70
CA GLY A 453 1.16 -32.22 15.15
C GLY A 453 0.91 -32.74 13.75
N PHE A 454 -0.07 -32.14 13.08
CA PHE A 454 -0.41 -32.46 11.70
C PHE A 454 -0.51 -31.19 10.87
N LEU A 455 -0.14 -31.28 9.59
CA LEU A 455 -0.47 -30.22 8.65
C LEU A 455 -1.99 -30.16 8.43
N PRO A 456 -2.53 -28.97 8.07
CA PRO A 456 -3.90 -28.85 7.61
C PRO A 456 -4.20 -29.73 6.39
N PHE A 457 -5.48 -29.87 6.01
CA PHE A 457 -5.87 -30.53 4.76
C PHE A 457 -5.76 -29.59 3.54
N ASP A 458 -5.60 -30.14 2.34
CA ASP A 458 -5.59 -29.42 1.07
C ASP A 458 -6.96 -28.75 0.84
N ARG A 459 -6.98 -27.42 0.69
CA ARG A 459 -8.22 -26.65 0.50
C ARG A 459 -8.48 -26.25 -0.95
N SER A 460 -7.67 -26.72 -1.90
CA SER A 460 -7.81 -26.37 -3.33
C SER A 460 -9.15 -26.84 -3.91
N LYS A 461 -9.64 -26.14 -4.95
CA LYS A 461 -10.88 -26.50 -5.67
C LYS A 461 -10.85 -27.95 -6.18
N LYS A 462 -9.66 -28.44 -6.58
CA LYS A 462 -9.44 -29.80 -7.06
C LYS A 462 -9.54 -30.85 -5.94
N ALA A 463 -8.98 -30.57 -4.76
CA ALA A 463 -9.10 -31.46 -3.59
C ALA A 463 -10.55 -31.55 -3.08
N ARG A 464 -11.27 -30.41 -3.03
CA ARG A 464 -12.70 -30.39 -2.67
C ARG A 464 -13.59 -31.15 -3.66
N ALA A 465 -13.26 -31.11 -4.95
CA ALA A 465 -13.97 -31.89 -5.97
C ALA A 465 -13.69 -33.41 -5.84
N ALA A 466 -12.46 -33.79 -5.49
CA ALA A 466 -12.10 -35.19 -5.25
C ALA A 466 -12.76 -35.76 -3.97
N GLU A 467 -12.85 -34.97 -2.89
CA GLU A 467 -13.58 -35.37 -1.66
C GLU A 467 -15.07 -35.59 -1.91
N LYS A 468 -15.71 -34.73 -2.72
CA LYS A 468 -17.10 -34.92 -3.15
C LYS A 468 -17.32 -36.21 -3.95
N ASN A 469 -16.27 -36.74 -4.58
CA ASN A 469 -16.26 -38.01 -5.30
C ASN A 469 -15.77 -39.19 -4.46
N GLY A 470 -15.69 -39.03 -3.12
CA GLY A 470 -15.39 -40.10 -2.18
C GLY A 470 -13.89 -40.32 -1.87
N ALA A 471 -12.99 -39.46 -2.35
CA ALA A 471 -11.57 -39.55 -2.02
C ALA A 471 -11.29 -39.01 -0.60
N THR A 472 -10.52 -39.74 0.21
CA THR A 472 -10.08 -39.32 1.54
C THR A 472 -8.71 -38.65 1.48
N GLN A 473 -8.54 -37.52 2.18
CA GLN A 473 -7.24 -36.86 2.28
C GLN A 473 -6.40 -37.47 3.40
N GLU A 474 -5.15 -37.81 3.08
CA GLU A 474 -4.21 -38.31 4.06
C GLU A 474 -3.65 -37.20 4.96
N GLN A 475 -3.51 -37.46 6.26
CA GLN A 475 -3.02 -36.48 7.23
C GLN A 475 -1.49 -36.50 7.34
N VAL A 476 -0.82 -35.38 7.07
CA VAL A 476 0.64 -35.30 7.12
C VAL A 476 1.10 -34.96 8.53
N LYS A 477 2.00 -35.77 9.10
CA LYS A 477 2.54 -35.54 10.45
C LYS A 477 3.68 -34.53 10.43
N ILE A 478 3.79 -33.73 11.48
CA ILE A 478 4.94 -32.86 11.74
C ILE A 478 5.51 -33.13 13.13
N GLU A 479 6.83 -33.04 13.23
CA GLU A 479 7.59 -33.22 14.47
C GLU A 479 8.52 -32.03 14.65
N ARG A 480 8.46 -31.36 15.81
CA ARG A 480 9.38 -30.26 16.11
C ARG A 480 10.72 -30.82 16.59
N LEU A 481 11.75 -30.61 15.77
CA LEU A 481 13.12 -31.02 16.07
C LEU A 481 13.77 -30.11 17.12
N ARG A 482 13.58 -28.78 17.00
CA ARG A 482 14.30 -27.79 17.80
C ARG A 482 13.57 -26.44 17.83
N LYS A 483 13.85 -25.62 18.84
CA LYS A 483 13.55 -24.17 18.83
C LYS A 483 14.82 -23.35 18.59
N VAL A 484 14.73 -22.33 17.76
CA VAL A 484 15.82 -21.37 17.48
C VAL A 484 15.23 -19.97 17.46
N GLN A 485 15.67 -19.11 18.39
CA GLN A 485 15.33 -17.68 18.42
C GLN A 485 13.81 -17.40 18.29
N GLY A 486 12.98 -18.12 19.05
CA GLY A 486 11.52 -17.95 19.05
C GLY A 486 10.77 -18.74 17.96
N ASN A 487 11.48 -19.35 17.01
CA ASN A 487 10.93 -20.15 15.91
C ASN A 487 11.14 -21.65 16.14
N SER A 488 10.35 -22.48 15.47
CA SER A 488 10.45 -23.94 15.53
C SER A 488 11.00 -24.52 14.23
N VAL A 489 12.01 -25.39 14.32
CA VAL A 489 12.44 -26.25 13.21
C VAL A 489 11.65 -27.55 13.29
N VAL A 490 10.95 -27.89 12.20
CA VAL A 490 10.07 -29.07 12.13
C VAL A 490 10.50 -30.02 11.02
N ARG A 491 10.38 -31.32 11.27
CA ARG A 491 10.42 -32.40 10.30
C ARG A 491 9.01 -32.71 9.85
N ILE A 492 8.83 -32.93 8.55
CA ILE A 492 7.55 -33.31 7.96
C ILE A 492 7.63 -34.77 7.54
N HIS A 493 6.71 -35.57 8.08
CA HIS A 493 6.63 -37.01 7.88
C HIS A 493 5.53 -37.28 6.86
N ALA A 494 5.93 -37.50 5.61
CA ALA A 494 5.06 -37.68 4.45
C ALA A 494 5.45 -38.94 3.67
N GLU A 495 5.60 -40.07 4.38
CA GLU A 495 6.16 -41.35 3.88
C GLU A 495 5.39 -41.96 2.70
N THR A 496 4.13 -41.58 2.53
CA THR A 496 3.15 -42.11 1.58
C THR A 496 2.81 -41.14 0.46
N LEU A 497 3.27 -39.88 0.54
CA LEU A 497 2.99 -38.85 -0.45
C LEU A 497 4.22 -38.63 -1.33
N ASP A 498 3.99 -38.54 -2.64
CA ASP A 498 5.05 -38.16 -3.56
C ASP A 498 5.37 -36.65 -3.49
N ASP A 499 6.54 -36.28 -4.00
CA ASP A 499 7.06 -34.90 -3.99
C ASP A 499 6.06 -33.90 -4.60
N ALA A 500 5.31 -34.30 -5.62
CA ALA A 500 4.34 -33.43 -6.30
C ALA A 500 3.07 -33.22 -5.47
N GLN A 501 2.62 -34.25 -4.74
CA GLN A 501 1.48 -34.18 -3.83
C GLN A 501 1.77 -33.30 -2.61
N ILE A 502 2.99 -33.41 -2.04
CA ILE A 502 3.45 -32.56 -0.94
C ILE A 502 3.52 -31.10 -1.38
N ARG A 503 4.17 -30.84 -2.52
CA ARG A 503 4.26 -29.49 -3.11
C ARG A 503 2.89 -28.88 -3.31
N ARG A 504 1.97 -29.58 -3.98
CA ARG A 504 0.60 -29.13 -4.24
C ARG A 504 -0.15 -28.72 -2.96
N ARG A 505 0.05 -29.43 -1.85
CA ARG A 505 -0.55 -29.09 -0.56
C ARG A 505 -0.05 -27.75 -0.01
N PHE A 506 1.25 -27.50 -0.09
CA PHE A 506 1.82 -26.20 0.29
C PHE A 506 1.36 -25.06 -0.63
N ARG A 507 1.21 -25.32 -1.94
CA ARG A 507 0.62 -24.36 -2.89
C ARG A 507 -0.79 -23.95 -2.48
N ALA A 508 -1.61 -24.90 -2.05
CA ALA A 508 -2.98 -24.64 -1.61
C ALA A 508 -3.06 -23.75 -0.35
N TRP A 509 -1.94 -23.58 0.37
CA TRP A 509 -1.81 -22.66 1.51
C TRP A 509 -0.98 -21.42 1.19
N ASN A 510 -0.69 -21.18 -0.09
CA ASN A 510 0.09 -20.04 -0.57
C ASN A 510 1.50 -19.96 0.02
N HIS A 511 2.11 -21.12 0.31
CA HIS A 511 3.48 -21.21 0.83
C HIS A 511 4.47 -21.61 -0.29
N PRO A 512 5.53 -20.84 -0.54
CA PRO A 512 6.50 -21.15 -1.59
C PRO A 512 7.33 -22.38 -1.23
N VAL A 513 7.50 -23.29 -2.18
CA VAL A 513 8.35 -24.49 -2.03
C VAL A 513 9.60 -24.33 -2.90
N LEU A 514 10.78 -24.36 -2.26
CA LEU A 514 12.05 -24.25 -3.00
C LEU A 514 12.20 -25.39 -4.03
N GLY A 515 12.48 -25.03 -5.28
CA GLY A 515 12.68 -25.97 -6.40
C GLY A 515 11.40 -26.56 -7.01
N ASP A 516 10.22 -25.95 -6.82
CA ASP A 516 8.99 -26.35 -7.53
C ASP A 516 8.95 -25.67 -8.92
N PRO A 517 8.85 -26.44 -10.03
CA PRO A 517 8.86 -25.90 -11.40
C PRO A 517 7.74 -24.87 -11.67
N ASP A 518 6.60 -25.01 -10.98
CA ASP A 518 5.45 -24.10 -11.14
C ASP A 518 5.61 -22.79 -10.33
N PHE A 519 6.63 -22.71 -9.46
CA PHE A 519 7.04 -21.50 -8.73
C PHE A 519 8.32 -20.86 -9.30
N GLY A 520 8.81 -21.39 -10.42
CA GLY A 520 9.97 -20.91 -11.16
C GLY A 520 10.80 -22.08 -11.67
N ASP A 521 11.16 -22.05 -12.95
CA ASP A 521 12.19 -22.92 -13.51
C ASP A 521 13.50 -22.80 -12.70
N ARG A 522 14.33 -23.85 -12.75
CA ARG A 522 15.68 -23.96 -12.17
C ARG A 522 16.60 -22.78 -12.56
N ASN A 523 16.33 -22.11 -13.68
CA ASN A 523 17.04 -20.90 -14.10
C ASN A 523 16.34 -19.58 -13.71
N ALA A 524 15.09 -19.61 -13.27
CA ALA A 524 14.22 -18.44 -13.10
C ALA A 524 13.67 -18.28 -11.67
N ASN A 525 14.29 -18.90 -10.68
CA ASN A 525 13.85 -18.88 -9.28
C ASN A 525 14.15 -17.52 -8.61
N HIS A 526 13.48 -16.47 -9.10
CA HIS A 526 13.65 -15.07 -8.70
C HIS A 526 12.63 -14.62 -7.64
N LEU A 527 11.72 -15.49 -7.21
CA LEU A 527 10.68 -15.12 -6.24
C LEU A 527 11.23 -15.03 -4.81
N ALA A 528 12.21 -15.88 -4.47
CA ALA A 528 12.87 -15.88 -3.16
C ALA A 528 13.99 -14.82 -3.05
N GLU A 529 14.65 -14.50 -4.17
CA GLU A 529 15.63 -13.40 -4.27
C GLU A 529 14.95 -12.03 -4.03
N ARG A 530 13.68 -11.88 -4.44
CA ARG A 530 12.92 -10.63 -4.34
C ARG A 530 12.42 -10.25 -2.93
N HIS A 531 12.40 -11.19 -1.97
CA HIS A 531 11.68 -10.97 -0.71
C HIS A 531 12.42 -11.36 0.59
N ALA A 532 13.54 -12.09 0.55
CA ALA A 532 14.11 -12.65 1.80
C ALA A 532 15.65 -12.59 1.99
N TYR A 533 16.43 -11.91 1.14
CA TYR A 533 17.90 -11.80 1.30
C TYR A 533 18.64 -13.14 1.58
N LEU A 534 18.16 -14.27 1.07
CA LEU A 534 18.90 -15.53 1.12
C LEU A 534 19.66 -15.71 -0.19
N ASP A 535 20.96 -15.41 -0.15
CA ASP A 535 21.91 -15.65 -1.24
C ASP A 535 21.99 -17.15 -1.57
N ARG A 536 22.45 -17.49 -2.79
CA ARG A 536 22.59 -18.85 -3.38
C ARG A 536 23.41 -19.85 -2.55
N LEU A 537 23.90 -19.47 -1.37
CA LEU A 537 24.52 -20.35 -0.39
C LEU A 537 23.56 -21.39 0.22
N ALA A 538 22.24 -21.23 0.10
CA ALA A 538 21.28 -22.16 0.69
C ALA A 538 21.19 -23.54 -0.01
N LEU A 539 21.71 -23.69 -1.23
CA LEU A 539 21.81 -24.98 -1.92
C LEU A 539 22.98 -25.87 -1.44
N HIS A 540 23.84 -25.34 -0.55
CA HIS A 540 24.97 -26.06 0.05
C HIS A 540 25.10 -25.78 1.55
N CYS A 541 23.97 -25.68 2.26
CA CYS A 541 23.96 -25.38 3.69
C CYS A 541 24.30 -26.63 4.52
N VAL A 542 25.56 -26.76 4.95
CA VAL A 542 26.01 -27.76 5.94
C VAL A 542 25.87 -27.24 7.38
N GLY A 543 25.33 -26.02 7.55
CA GLY A 543 25.01 -25.37 8.82
C GLY A 543 24.57 -23.91 8.63
N ALA A 544 23.60 -23.45 9.44
CA ALA A 544 23.08 -22.09 9.41
C ALA A 544 23.32 -21.39 10.77
N LYS A 545 23.90 -20.19 10.74
CA LYS A 545 24.08 -19.34 11.92
C LYS A 545 23.14 -18.13 11.82
N VAL A 546 22.26 -17.97 12.80
CA VAL A 546 21.29 -16.87 12.81
C VAL A 546 21.83 -15.72 13.65
N ASP A 547 22.40 -14.71 13.00
CA ASP A 547 23.05 -13.55 13.67
C ASP A 547 22.21 -12.25 13.59
N GLN A 548 20.88 -12.35 13.69
CA GLN A 548 20.03 -11.17 13.89
C GLN A 548 18.99 -11.37 14.99
N LYS A 549 18.90 -10.40 15.90
CA LYS A 549 17.76 -10.23 16.82
C LYS A 549 16.59 -9.66 16.03
N TRP A 550 15.65 -10.51 15.62
CA TRP A 550 14.36 -10.09 15.08
C TRP A 550 13.56 -9.39 16.19
N LYS A 551 13.17 -8.13 15.97
CA LYS A 551 12.41 -7.31 16.92
C LYS A 551 10.89 -7.31 16.69
N SER A 552 10.36 -8.13 15.80
CA SER A 552 8.92 -8.28 15.62
C SER A 552 8.54 -9.75 15.50
N ALA A 553 7.57 -10.18 16.30
CA ALA A 553 7.13 -11.57 16.37
C ALA A 553 6.30 -11.93 15.11
N PRO A 554 6.72 -12.91 14.29
CA PRO A 554 5.85 -13.47 13.27
C PRO A 554 4.79 -14.40 13.91
N VAL A 555 3.62 -14.49 13.27
CA VAL A 555 2.46 -15.27 13.75
C VAL A 555 2.84 -16.75 13.93
N PRO A 556 2.48 -17.40 15.06
CA PRO A 556 2.69 -18.83 15.24
C PRO A 556 2.06 -19.65 14.09
N GLY A 557 2.87 -20.38 13.33
CA GLY A 557 2.39 -21.29 12.27
C GLY A 557 2.67 -20.87 10.83
N GLN A 558 3.42 -19.79 10.58
CA GLN A 558 3.85 -19.42 9.23
C GLN A 558 5.19 -20.08 8.87
N PHE A 559 5.28 -20.82 7.77
CA PHE A 559 6.56 -21.36 7.30
C PHE A 559 7.46 -20.24 6.76
N LEU A 560 8.66 -20.10 7.34
CA LEU A 560 9.67 -19.08 7.02
C LEU A 560 10.66 -19.57 5.95
N ALA A 561 10.99 -20.87 5.94
CA ALA A 561 11.85 -21.51 4.94
C ALA A 561 11.61 -23.02 4.93
N MET A 562 11.81 -23.69 3.79
CA MET A 562 11.65 -25.15 3.67
C MET A 562 12.68 -25.77 2.71
N MET A 563 13.28 -26.89 3.12
CA MET A 563 14.33 -27.58 2.37
C MET A 563 14.04 -29.09 2.28
N ARG A 564 14.34 -29.67 1.11
CA ARG A 564 14.33 -31.12 0.88
C ARG A 564 15.75 -31.66 1.03
N LEU A 565 15.91 -32.71 1.83
CA LEU A 565 17.19 -33.37 2.06
C LEU A 565 17.07 -34.88 1.76
N PRO A 566 18.07 -35.50 1.12
CA PRO A 566 18.22 -36.95 1.12
C PRO A 566 18.34 -37.47 2.55
N ARG A 567 17.65 -38.56 2.89
CA ARG A 567 17.68 -39.17 4.23
C ARG A 567 19.12 -39.44 4.72
N ALA A 568 20.01 -39.87 3.82
CA ALA A 568 21.43 -40.11 4.11
C ALA A 568 22.17 -38.90 4.68
N ILE A 569 21.80 -37.67 4.29
CA ILE A 569 22.43 -36.43 4.81
C ILE A 569 22.06 -36.19 6.28
N LEU A 570 20.89 -36.64 6.73
CA LEU A 570 20.44 -36.45 8.12
C LEU A 570 21.07 -37.42 9.11
N GLU A 571 21.53 -38.58 8.64
CA GLU A 571 22.19 -39.59 9.47
C GLU A 571 23.69 -39.28 9.66
N GLU A 572 24.28 -38.44 8.81
CA GLU A 572 25.67 -37.97 8.91
C GLU A 572 25.84 -36.65 9.69
N VAL A 573 24.77 -35.89 9.94
CA VAL A 573 24.84 -34.64 10.71
C VAL A 573 24.95 -34.97 12.22
N PRO A 574 26.04 -34.58 12.90
CA PRO A 574 26.18 -34.80 14.34
C PRO A 574 25.01 -34.14 15.07
N GLN A 575 24.42 -34.84 16.05
CA GLN A 575 23.40 -34.25 16.92
C GLN A 575 24.04 -33.16 17.80
N GLY A 576 24.17 -31.94 17.27
CA GLY A 576 24.82 -30.86 18.03
C GLY A 576 25.24 -29.57 17.31
N GLY A 577 24.67 -29.20 16.15
CA GLY A 577 24.94 -27.91 15.47
C GLY A 577 23.69 -27.14 15.12
#